data_AF-A0A553YVY9-F1
#
_entry.id   AF-A0A553YVY9-F1
#
_cell.length_a   1.000
_cell.length_b   1.000
_cell.length_c   1.000
_cell.angle_alpha   90.00
_cell.angle_beta   90.00
_cell.angle_gamma   90.00
#
_symmetry.space_group_name_H-M   'P 1'
#
loop_
_entity.id
_entity.type
_entity.pdbx_description
1 polymer ?
#
loop_
_entity_poly.entity_id
_entity_poly.type
_entity_poly.pdbx_seq_one_letter_code
_entity_poly.pdbx_strand_id
1 'polypeptide(L)'
;MPGPMDNDGNKAYAKQIDDKHRAEGLKQFDGYKPVEKSSSDFHHHGINALRKMVESSSPEALERSGDHWRASADRLAGQDGQGGIRKAFMDAVEHASQHWHGTAAEAFRRQAGKVLVKIDRTYGHARNVEAMLIGSRAMGPEYGVAHSLREAKKAMSKIEDPGKVESAFNSSGDDSQFHKDMANPKMDAKMALELNRDKLSLSKERQVEAVIVMEELASNYRGHKKQFNPGPPPGSGGDWPTPPPEYKP
;
A
#
# COMPACT_ATOMS: atom_id res chain seq x y z
N MET A 1 -50.34 7.08 -34.01
CA MET A 1 -49.84 5.84 -33.37
C MET A 1 -48.43 5.61 -33.90
N PRO A 2 -47.38 5.62 -33.07
CA PRO A 2 -46.06 5.20 -33.51
C PRO A 2 -46.13 3.70 -33.85
N GLY A 3 -45.67 3.31 -35.04
CA GLY A 3 -45.66 1.92 -35.49
C GLY A 3 -44.71 1.05 -34.65
N PRO A 4 -44.82 -0.29 -34.76
CA PRO A 4 -43.95 -1.20 -34.00
C PRO A 4 -42.49 -0.91 -34.38
N MET A 5 -41.67 -0.57 -33.38
CA MET A 5 -40.22 -0.41 -33.59
C MET A 5 -39.65 -1.70 -34.17
N ASP A 6 -38.86 -1.56 -35.22
CA ASP A 6 -38.11 -2.67 -35.80
C ASP A 6 -37.05 -3.19 -34.82
N ASN A 7 -36.47 -4.35 -35.16
CA ASN A 7 -35.52 -5.06 -34.30
C ASN A 7 -34.26 -4.22 -33.99
N ASP A 8 -33.92 -3.27 -34.86
CA ASP A 8 -32.79 -2.35 -34.69
C ASP A 8 -33.14 -1.18 -33.76
N GLY A 9 -34.36 -0.64 -33.84
CA GLY A 9 -34.89 0.34 -32.89
C GLY A 9 -34.97 -0.21 -31.46
N ASN A 10 -35.39 -1.47 -31.30
CA ASN A 10 -35.42 -2.14 -29.99
C ASN A 10 -34.02 -2.32 -29.39
N LYS A 11 -33.01 -2.68 -30.20
CA LYS A 11 -31.62 -2.79 -29.75
C LYS A 11 -31.02 -1.43 -29.38
N ALA A 12 -31.30 -0.39 -30.15
CA ALA A 12 -30.82 0.97 -29.88
C ALA A 12 -31.42 1.52 -28.57
N TYR A 13 -32.71 1.26 -28.32
CA TYR A 13 -33.37 1.65 -27.09
C TYR A 13 -32.84 0.90 -25.86
N ALA A 14 -32.66 -0.43 -25.96
CA ALA A 14 -32.04 -1.23 -24.90
C ALA A 14 -30.63 -0.73 -24.56
N LYS A 15 -29.83 -0.39 -25.58
CA LYS A 15 -28.50 0.19 -25.38
C LYS A 15 -28.54 1.54 -24.66
N GLN A 16 -29.49 2.42 -25.00
CA GLN A 16 -29.66 3.70 -24.29
C GLN A 16 -30.00 3.53 -22.81
N ILE A 17 -30.85 2.54 -22.48
CA ILE A 17 -31.19 2.21 -21.10
C ILE A 17 -29.94 1.71 -20.36
N ASP A 18 -29.18 0.78 -20.95
CA ASP A 18 -27.93 0.27 -20.39
C ASP A 18 -26.89 1.39 -20.18
N ASP A 19 -26.71 2.27 -21.17
CA ASP A 19 -25.78 3.40 -21.09
C ASP A 19 -26.19 4.37 -19.96
N LYS A 20 -27.50 4.59 -19.77
CA LYS A 20 -28.03 5.44 -18.70
C LYS A 20 -27.80 4.81 -17.31
N HIS A 21 -28.14 3.54 -17.14
CA HIS A 21 -27.89 2.83 -15.89
C HIS A 21 -26.42 2.78 -15.53
N ARG A 22 -25.55 2.59 -16.53
CA ARG A 22 -24.10 2.64 -16.35
C ARG A 22 -23.61 4.02 -15.94
N ALA A 23 -24.12 5.08 -16.56
CA ALA A 23 -23.79 6.45 -16.18
C ALA A 23 -24.25 6.78 -14.75
N GLU A 24 -25.39 6.26 -14.31
CA GLU A 24 -25.86 6.35 -12.93
C GLU A 24 -24.97 5.55 -11.97
N GLY A 25 -24.61 4.32 -12.33
CA GLY A 25 -23.69 3.50 -11.54
C GLY A 25 -22.31 4.14 -11.38
N LEU A 26 -21.81 4.87 -12.38
CA LEU A 26 -20.54 5.60 -12.25
C LEU A 26 -20.58 6.71 -11.21
N LYS A 27 -21.75 7.33 -10.95
CA LYS A 27 -21.88 8.38 -9.93
C LYS A 27 -21.62 7.88 -8.51
N GLN A 28 -21.79 6.57 -8.26
CA GLN A 28 -21.46 6.00 -6.95
C GLN A 28 -19.95 6.04 -6.65
N PHE A 29 -19.13 6.29 -7.68
CA PHE A 29 -17.68 6.45 -7.58
C PHE A 29 -17.25 7.92 -7.66
N ASP A 30 -18.17 8.88 -7.50
CA ASP A 30 -17.80 10.29 -7.42
C ASP A 30 -16.88 10.53 -6.20
N GLY A 31 -15.67 11.03 -6.47
CA GLY A 31 -14.63 11.20 -5.45
C GLY A 31 -13.84 9.93 -5.09
N TYR A 32 -14.17 8.78 -5.69
CA TYR A 32 -13.38 7.57 -5.56
C TYR A 32 -12.06 7.72 -6.33
N LYS A 33 -10.95 7.28 -5.71
CA LYS A 33 -9.65 7.23 -6.35
C LYS A 33 -9.37 5.79 -6.78
N PRO A 34 -9.33 5.49 -8.09
CA PRO A 34 -9.07 4.15 -8.57
C PRO A 34 -7.71 3.62 -8.08
N VAL A 35 -7.69 2.35 -7.71
CA VAL A 35 -6.46 1.63 -7.39
C VAL A 35 -5.69 1.39 -8.69
N GLU A 36 -4.45 1.86 -8.75
CA GLU A 36 -3.59 1.63 -9.92
C GLU A 36 -3.32 0.14 -10.09
N LYS A 37 -3.45 -0.36 -11.33
CA LYS A 37 -3.22 -1.76 -11.66
C LYS A 37 -1.77 -2.17 -11.36
N SER A 38 -1.59 -3.27 -10.65
CA SER A 38 -0.28 -3.83 -10.35
C SER A 38 0.36 -4.49 -11.58
N SER A 39 1.69 -4.45 -11.63
CA SER A 39 2.48 -5.26 -12.57
C SER A 39 2.44 -6.77 -12.25
N SER A 40 1.83 -7.16 -11.12
CA SER A 40 1.67 -8.55 -10.68
C SER A 40 0.59 -9.33 -11.43
N ASP A 41 -0.18 -8.67 -12.29
CA ASP A 41 -1.12 -9.28 -13.22
C ASP A 41 -2.16 -10.24 -12.59
N PHE A 42 -2.71 -9.85 -11.43
CA PHE A 42 -3.64 -10.69 -10.65
C PHE A 42 -4.88 -11.14 -11.43
N HIS A 43 -5.31 -10.39 -12.44
CA HIS A 43 -6.50 -10.67 -13.25
C HIS A 43 -6.43 -11.98 -14.07
N HIS A 44 -5.23 -12.48 -14.36
CA HIS A 44 -5.05 -13.74 -15.08
C HIS A 44 -4.93 -14.96 -14.14
N HIS A 45 -5.07 -14.76 -12.83
CA HIS A 45 -5.03 -15.82 -11.84
C HIS A 45 -6.43 -16.17 -11.32
N GLY A 46 -6.69 -17.47 -11.14
CA GLY A 46 -7.89 -17.94 -10.45
C GLY A 46 -7.81 -17.73 -8.94
N ILE A 47 -8.96 -17.79 -8.25
CA ILE A 47 -9.10 -17.55 -6.80
C ILE A 47 -8.09 -18.36 -5.99
N ASN A 48 -7.96 -19.66 -6.28
CA ASN A 48 -7.04 -20.54 -5.57
C ASN A 48 -5.56 -20.17 -5.74
N ALA A 49 -5.17 -19.64 -6.91
CA ALA A 49 -3.81 -19.14 -7.12
C ALA A 49 -3.57 -17.87 -6.31
N LEU A 50 -4.52 -16.92 -6.34
CA LEU A 50 -4.45 -15.68 -5.55
C LEU A 50 -4.41 -15.96 -4.04
N ARG A 51 -5.23 -16.91 -3.56
CA ARG A 51 -5.24 -17.32 -2.13
C ARG A 51 -3.88 -17.86 -1.70
N LYS A 52 -3.29 -18.74 -2.51
CA LYS A 52 -1.95 -19.28 -2.24
C LYS A 52 -0.87 -18.21 -2.18
N MET A 53 -0.98 -17.12 -2.95
CA MET A 53 -0.01 -16.01 -2.91
C MET A 53 0.03 -15.31 -1.55
N VAL A 54 -1.07 -15.28 -0.79
CA VAL A 54 -1.13 -14.64 0.54
C VAL A 54 -1.12 -15.62 1.71
N GLU A 55 -1.45 -16.88 1.46
CA GLU A 55 -1.60 -17.91 2.49
C GLU A 55 -0.30 -18.18 3.25
N SER A 56 0.83 -18.26 2.56
CA SER A 56 2.15 -18.48 3.18
C SER A 56 2.81 -17.22 3.75
N SER A 57 2.23 -16.04 3.53
CA SER A 57 2.77 -14.78 3.99
C SER A 57 2.60 -14.62 5.50
N SER A 58 3.57 -14.02 6.20
CA SER A 58 3.49 -13.82 7.66
C SER A 58 3.45 -12.34 8.02
N PRO A 59 2.26 -11.79 8.36
CA PRO A 59 2.13 -10.47 8.99
C PRO A 59 2.98 -10.35 10.26
N GLU A 60 3.09 -11.42 11.03
CA GLU A 60 3.81 -11.45 12.32
C GLU A 60 5.32 -11.27 12.13
N ALA A 61 5.87 -11.77 11.02
CA ALA A 61 7.27 -11.55 10.68
C ALA A 61 7.54 -10.07 10.33
N LEU A 62 6.62 -9.42 9.61
CA LEU A 62 6.70 -7.98 9.34
C LEU A 62 6.57 -7.18 10.64
N GLU A 63 5.69 -7.61 11.54
CA GLU A 63 5.51 -6.97 12.84
C GLU A 63 6.76 -7.01 13.69
N ARG A 64 7.33 -8.20 13.84
CA ARG A 64 8.59 -8.40 14.58
C ARG A 64 9.72 -7.56 13.99
N SER A 65 9.83 -7.52 12.66
CA SER A 65 10.83 -6.68 12.00
C SER A 65 10.59 -5.19 12.29
N GLY A 66 9.33 -4.74 12.23
CA GLY A 66 8.97 -3.36 12.57
C GLY A 66 9.30 -3.01 14.02
N ASP A 67 9.03 -3.91 14.96
CA ASP A 67 9.36 -3.72 16.38
C ASP A 67 10.86 -3.64 16.62
N HIS A 68 11.67 -4.41 15.88
CA HIS A 68 13.12 -4.28 15.93
C HIS A 68 13.63 -2.93 15.40
N TRP A 69 13.03 -2.40 14.32
CA TRP A 69 13.34 -1.05 13.82
C TRP A 69 12.92 0.03 14.81
N ARG A 70 11.73 -0.09 15.40
CA ARG A 70 11.25 0.80 16.47
C ARG A 70 12.19 0.82 17.66
N ALA A 71 12.58 -0.36 18.16
CA ALA A 71 13.49 -0.48 19.29
C ALA A 71 14.87 0.11 18.97
N SER A 72 15.34 -0.05 17.74
CA SER A 72 16.60 0.56 17.28
C SER A 72 16.50 2.08 17.24
N ALA A 73 15.41 2.64 16.72
CA ALA A 73 15.16 4.08 16.71
C ALA A 73 15.06 4.65 18.15
N ASP A 74 14.33 3.97 19.03
CA ASP A 74 14.19 4.35 20.45
C ASP A 74 15.56 4.34 21.17
N ARG A 75 16.43 3.36 20.88
CA ARG A 75 17.80 3.34 21.42
C ARG A 75 18.66 4.48 20.89
N LEU A 76 18.52 4.81 19.60
CA LEU A 76 19.30 5.87 18.96
C LEU A 76 18.97 7.25 19.53
N ALA A 77 17.68 7.62 19.59
CA ALA A 77 17.29 8.98 19.93
C ALA A 77 16.05 9.08 20.84
N GLY A 78 15.60 7.99 21.46
CA GLY A 78 14.37 7.97 22.25
C GLY A 78 13.11 8.01 21.39
N GLN A 79 11.95 8.09 22.04
CA GLN A 79 10.65 8.11 21.36
C GLN A 79 10.41 9.42 20.61
N ASP A 80 10.95 10.53 21.11
CA ASP A 80 10.77 11.90 20.65
C ASP A 80 11.96 12.47 19.84
N GLY A 81 13.02 11.67 19.66
CA GLY A 81 14.24 12.10 18.97
C GLY A 81 15.20 12.92 19.84
N GLN A 82 14.95 13.09 21.14
CA GLN A 82 15.77 13.90 22.05
C GLN A 82 16.50 13.08 23.13
N GLY A 83 16.36 11.76 23.13
CA GLY A 83 16.93 10.85 24.13
C GLY A 83 18.04 9.93 23.59
N GLY A 84 18.20 8.77 24.24
CA GLY A 84 19.04 7.67 23.77
C GLY A 84 20.53 7.99 23.60
N ILE A 85 21.17 7.28 22.66
CA ILE A 85 22.58 7.46 22.30
C ILE A 85 22.86 8.90 21.87
N ARG A 86 21.93 9.52 21.14
CA ARG A 86 22.00 10.91 20.70
C ARG A 86 22.26 11.86 21.88
N LYS A 87 21.43 11.78 22.92
CA LYS A 87 21.57 12.62 24.11
C LYS A 87 22.87 12.32 24.85
N ALA A 88 23.19 11.05 25.08
CA ALA A 88 24.42 10.67 25.77
C ALA A 88 25.68 11.18 25.04
N PHE A 89 25.68 11.14 23.71
CA PHE A 89 26.75 11.70 22.88
C PHE A 89 26.84 13.22 23.03
N MET A 90 25.72 13.94 22.96
CA MET A 90 25.69 15.39 23.17
C MET A 90 26.21 15.78 24.56
N ASP A 91 25.71 15.13 25.61
CA ASP A 91 26.13 15.39 27.00
C ASP A 91 27.65 15.19 27.16
N ALA A 92 28.21 14.13 26.54
CA ALA A 92 29.65 13.86 26.59
C ALA A 92 30.48 14.93 25.85
N VAL A 93 30.00 15.38 24.68
CA VAL A 93 30.64 16.45 23.90
C VAL A 93 30.61 17.77 24.66
N GLU A 94 29.49 18.09 25.31
CA GLU A 94 29.33 19.28 26.14
C GLU A 94 30.25 19.23 27.35
N HIS A 95 30.28 18.12 28.10
CA HIS A 95 31.15 17.94 29.25
C HIS A 95 32.64 18.06 28.89
N ALA A 96 33.09 17.37 27.83
CA ALA A 96 34.47 17.50 27.34
C ALA A 96 34.80 18.94 26.91
N SER A 97 33.80 19.68 26.44
CA SER A 97 33.91 21.06 25.99
C SER A 97 33.93 22.11 27.09
N GLN A 98 33.52 21.78 28.33
CA GLN A 98 33.40 22.77 29.42
C GLN A 98 34.74 23.37 29.86
N HIS A 99 35.81 22.57 29.78
CA HIS A 99 37.14 23.00 30.24
C HIS A 99 38.18 23.00 29.12
N TRP A 100 37.82 22.57 27.91
CA TRP A 100 38.71 22.53 26.76
C TRP A 100 38.37 23.65 25.76
N HIS A 101 39.32 24.56 25.58
CA HIS A 101 39.17 25.75 24.75
C HIS A 101 40.25 25.82 23.66
N GLY A 102 40.02 26.68 22.66
CA GLY A 102 40.92 26.91 21.53
C GLY A 102 40.54 26.14 20.27
N THR A 103 41.33 26.33 19.21
CA THR A 103 41.03 25.87 17.84
C THR A 103 40.79 24.35 17.74
N ALA A 104 41.51 23.56 18.54
CA ALA A 104 41.33 22.10 18.58
C ALA A 104 39.97 21.71 19.17
N ALA A 105 39.53 22.36 20.25
CA ALA A 105 38.23 22.13 20.87
C ALA A 105 37.08 22.53 19.92
N GLU A 106 37.22 23.63 19.20
CA GLU A 106 36.25 24.02 18.16
C GLU A 106 36.19 23.02 17.01
N ALA A 107 37.35 22.52 16.54
CA ALA A 107 37.40 21.49 15.52
C ALA A 107 36.72 20.19 15.97
N PHE A 108 36.93 19.79 17.22
CA PHE A 108 36.24 18.67 17.84
C PHE A 108 34.71 18.88 17.85
N ARG A 109 34.22 20.02 18.36
CA ARG A 109 32.77 20.34 18.37
C ARG A 109 32.17 20.30 16.97
N ARG A 110 32.86 20.83 15.96
CA ARG A 110 32.41 20.78 14.55
C ARG A 110 32.27 19.35 14.04
N GLN A 111 33.23 18.47 14.34
CA GLN A 111 33.16 17.06 13.93
C GLN A 111 32.09 16.30 14.71
N ALA A 112 31.95 16.56 16.01
CA ALA A 112 30.87 16.00 16.81
C ALA A 112 29.48 16.39 16.27
N GLY A 113 29.29 17.65 15.86
CA GLY A 113 28.06 18.09 15.20
C GLY A 113 27.74 17.28 13.93
N LYS A 114 28.75 16.90 13.13
CA LYS A 114 28.53 16.04 11.96
C LYS A 114 28.10 14.62 12.35
N VAL A 115 28.66 14.07 13.43
CA VAL A 115 28.23 12.76 13.95
C VAL A 115 26.78 12.83 14.42
N LEU A 116 26.40 13.90 15.12
CA LEU A 116 25.03 14.12 15.58
C LEU A 116 24.03 14.14 14.42
N VAL A 117 24.35 14.87 13.34
CA VAL A 117 23.53 14.87 12.12
C VAL A 117 23.35 13.46 11.54
N LYS A 118 24.39 12.63 11.57
CA LYS A 118 24.30 11.24 11.07
C LYS A 118 23.44 10.36 11.98
N ILE A 119 23.49 10.56 13.30
CA ILE A 119 22.60 9.89 14.25
C ILE A 119 21.15 10.29 13.95
N ASP A 120 20.87 11.58 13.78
CA ASP A 120 19.52 12.09 13.50
C ASP A 120 18.95 11.53 12.19
N ARG A 121 19.75 11.47 11.13
CA ARG A 121 19.34 10.87 9.85
C ARG A 121 19.10 9.36 9.98
N THR A 122 19.95 8.65 10.70
CA THR A 122 19.80 7.20 10.94
C THR A 122 18.52 6.92 11.74
N TYR A 123 18.26 7.73 12.76
CA TYR A 123 17.03 7.69 13.55
C TYR A 123 15.79 7.86 12.65
N GLY A 124 15.77 8.88 11.79
CA GLY A 124 14.64 9.11 10.90
C GLY A 124 14.42 7.99 9.87
N HIS A 125 15.48 7.41 9.32
CA HIS A 125 15.35 6.22 8.46
C HIS A 125 14.75 5.03 9.22
N ALA A 126 15.21 4.77 10.45
CA ALA A 126 14.66 3.70 11.28
C ALA A 126 13.17 3.93 11.59
N ARG A 127 12.74 5.18 11.83
CA ARG A 127 11.33 5.55 12.01
C ARG A 127 10.49 5.35 10.75
N ASN A 128 11.02 5.67 9.57
CA ASN A 128 10.31 5.44 8.31
C ASN A 128 10.09 3.95 8.07
N VAL A 129 11.09 3.10 8.33
CA VAL A 129 10.96 1.64 8.17
C VAL A 129 9.99 1.05 9.19
N GLU A 130 10.06 1.48 10.46
CA GLU A 130 9.05 1.15 11.47
C GLU A 130 7.65 1.48 10.97
N ALA A 131 7.42 2.74 10.59
CA ALA A 131 6.10 3.24 10.22
C ALA A 131 5.54 2.52 8.99
N MET A 132 6.39 2.21 8.01
CA MET A 132 6.01 1.37 6.88
C MET A 132 5.56 -0.02 7.31
N LEU A 133 6.31 -0.69 8.18
CA LEU A 133 6.05 -2.10 8.53
C LEU A 133 4.81 -2.24 9.41
N ILE A 134 4.72 -1.40 10.45
CA ILE A 134 3.76 -1.58 11.55
C ILE A 134 3.00 -0.31 11.94
N GLY A 135 3.04 0.72 11.10
CA GLY A 135 2.48 2.02 11.44
C GLY A 135 3.32 2.79 12.45
N SER A 136 3.12 4.10 12.49
CA SER A 136 3.73 4.96 13.50
C SER A 136 2.87 5.00 14.76
N ARG A 137 3.46 5.40 15.90
CA ARG A 137 2.70 5.63 17.14
C ARG A 137 1.59 6.68 17.00
N ALA A 138 1.76 7.63 16.07
CA ALA A 138 0.81 8.72 15.87
C ALA A 138 -0.36 8.31 14.97
N MET A 139 -0.13 7.40 14.01
CA MET A 139 -1.16 7.01 13.04
C MET A 139 -1.81 5.67 13.38
N GLY A 140 -1.15 4.81 14.15
CA GLY A 140 -1.67 3.49 14.49
C GLY A 140 -1.24 2.39 13.50
N PRO A 141 -1.44 1.12 13.88
CA PRO A 141 -0.98 -0.05 13.14
C PRO A 141 -1.68 -0.25 11.79
N GLU A 142 -2.86 0.32 11.59
CA GLU A 142 -3.68 0.21 10.37
C GLU A 142 -2.99 0.75 9.12
N TYR A 143 -2.04 1.68 9.29
CA TYR A 143 -1.24 2.23 8.20
C TYR A 143 -0.08 1.32 7.79
N GLY A 144 0.30 0.33 8.61
CA GLY A 144 1.42 -0.56 8.31
C GLY A 144 1.08 -1.63 7.27
N VAL A 145 2.09 -2.04 6.48
CA VAL A 145 1.93 -3.14 5.52
C VAL A 145 1.61 -4.48 6.18
N ALA A 146 1.99 -4.68 7.45
CA ALA A 146 1.62 -5.87 8.21
C ALA A 146 0.10 -5.95 8.43
N HIS A 147 -0.55 -4.84 8.78
CA HIS A 147 -2.00 -4.79 8.95
C HIS A 147 -2.72 -5.03 7.62
N SER A 148 -2.27 -4.38 6.54
CA SER A 148 -2.81 -4.57 5.19
C SER A 148 -2.72 -6.04 4.75
N LEU A 149 -1.59 -6.70 5.00
CA LEU A 149 -1.42 -8.13 4.69
C LEU A 149 -2.37 -9.00 5.51
N ARG A 150 -2.58 -8.68 6.80
CA ARG A 150 -3.51 -9.41 7.67
C ARG A 150 -4.95 -9.30 7.17
N GLU A 151 -5.42 -8.09 6.87
CA GLU A 151 -6.77 -7.89 6.35
C GLU A 151 -6.93 -8.52 4.96
N ALA A 152 -5.91 -8.49 4.10
CA ALA A 152 -5.95 -9.20 2.83
C ALA A 152 -6.07 -10.72 3.00
N LYS A 153 -5.31 -11.34 3.92
CA LYS A 153 -5.46 -12.77 4.23
C LYS A 153 -6.87 -13.10 4.71
N LYS A 154 -7.41 -12.28 5.61
CA LYS A 154 -8.76 -12.44 6.17
C LYS A 154 -9.84 -12.27 5.09
N ALA A 155 -9.72 -11.27 4.22
CA ALA A 155 -10.64 -11.07 3.10
C ALA A 155 -10.57 -12.26 2.12
N MET A 156 -9.38 -12.70 1.73
CA MET A 156 -9.16 -13.86 0.86
C MET A 156 -9.70 -15.17 1.44
N SER A 157 -9.72 -15.32 2.77
CA SER A 157 -10.31 -16.50 3.43
C SER A 157 -11.84 -16.55 3.37
N LYS A 158 -12.49 -15.39 3.20
CA LYS A 158 -13.96 -15.26 3.10
C LYS A 158 -14.48 -15.38 1.67
N ILE A 159 -13.58 -15.25 0.69
CA ILE A 159 -13.93 -15.42 -0.72
C ILE A 159 -13.92 -16.91 -1.00
N GLU A 160 -15.10 -17.52 -0.98
CA GLU A 160 -15.30 -18.95 -1.24
C GLU A 160 -15.46 -19.21 -2.75
N ASP A 161 -14.97 -20.36 -3.19
CA ASP A 161 -15.29 -20.85 -4.55
C ASP A 161 -16.79 -21.17 -4.59
N PRO A 162 -17.51 -20.81 -5.67
CA PRO A 162 -18.92 -21.18 -5.79
C PRO A 162 -19.09 -22.70 -5.68
N GLY A 163 -20.07 -23.12 -4.89
CA GLY A 163 -20.34 -24.54 -4.66
C GLY A 163 -20.75 -25.25 -5.95
N LYS A 164 -20.68 -26.59 -5.99
CA LYS A 164 -21.07 -27.39 -7.17
C LYS A 164 -22.49 -27.07 -7.67
N VAL A 165 -23.42 -26.81 -6.75
CA VAL A 165 -24.81 -26.44 -7.07
C VAL A 165 -24.86 -25.06 -7.72
N GLU A 166 -24.21 -24.07 -7.11
CA GLU A 166 -24.16 -22.69 -7.64
C GLU A 166 -23.47 -22.64 -9.01
N SER A 167 -22.40 -23.42 -9.20
CA SER A 167 -21.70 -23.50 -10.49
C SER A 167 -22.56 -24.08 -11.62
N ALA A 168 -23.50 -25.00 -11.30
CA ALA A 168 -24.38 -25.61 -12.29
C ALA A 168 -25.48 -24.66 -12.79
N PHE A 169 -25.90 -23.70 -11.96
CA PHE A 169 -26.88 -22.68 -12.33
C PHE A 169 -26.27 -21.41 -12.95
N ASN A 170 -24.93 -21.27 -12.95
CA ASN A 170 -24.22 -20.03 -13.30
C ASN A 170 -23.43 -20.10 -14.63
N SER A 171 -23.85 -20.95 -15.58
CA SER A 171 -23.07 -21.23 -16.80
C SER A 171 -23.23 -20.21 -17.95
N SER A 172 -23.96 -19.10 -17.76
CA SER A 172 -24.16 -18.10 -18.81
C SER A 172 -24.15 -16.65 -18.28
N GLY A 173 -22.95 -16.06 -18.19
CA GLY A 173 -22.74 -14.61 -18.02
C GLY A 173 -22.07 -14.02 -19.27
N ASP A 174 -22.48 -12.82 -19.69
CA ASP A 174 -21.80 -12.07 -20.76
C ASP A 174 -20.73 -11.16 -20.16
N ASP A 175 -19.51 -11.67 -20.09
CA ASP A 175 -18.37 -10.95 -19.52
C ASP A 175 -17.75 -9.93 -20.50
N SER A 176 -18.32 -9.74 -21.70
CA SER A 176 -17.70 -8.91 -22.75
C SER A 176 -17.58 -7.43 -22.34
N GLN A 177 -18.57 -6.89 -21.62
CA GLN A 177 -18.52 -5.53 -21.11
C GLN A 177 -17.53 -5.39 -19.95
N PHE A 178 -17.49 -6.37 -19.06
CA PHE A 178 -16.50 -6.43 -17.98
C PHE A 178 -15.06 -6.41 -18.52
N HIS A 179 -14.77 -7.16 -19.59
CA HIS A 179 -13.46 -7.14 -20.22
C HIS A 179 -13.07 -5.77 -20.78
N LYS A 180 -14.03 -5.03 -21.36
CA LYS A 180 -13.79 -3.65 -21.82
C LYS A 180 -13.51 -2.71 -20.65
N ASP A 181 -14.22 -2.87 -19.55
CA ASP A 181 -14.07 -2.04 -18.35
C ASP A 181 -12.71 -2.28 -17.70
N MET A 182 -12.30 -3.54 -17.59
CA MET A 182 -10.98 -3.91 -17.11
C MET A 182 -9.82 -3.43 -18.00
N ALA A 183 -10.08 -3.21 -19.29
CA ALA A 183 -9.11 -2.64 -20.23
C ALA A 183 -9.09 -1.10 -20.19
N ASN A 184 -10.07 -0.46 -19.55
CA ASN A 184 -10.13 0.99 -19.44
C ASN A 184 -9.15 1.48 -18.36
N PRO A 185 -8.12 2.29 -18.70
CA PRO A 185 -7.14 2.76 -17.73
C PRO A 185 -7.71 3.69 -16.64
N LYS A 186 -8.96 4.15 -16.78
CA LYS A 186 -9.64 4.99 -15.78
C LYS A 186 -10.50 4.19 -14.80
N MET A 187 -10.59 2.88 -14.95
CA MET A 187 -11.38 1.99 -14.10
C MET A 187 -10.47 0.97 -13.44
N ASP A 188 -10.69 0.72 -12.16
CA ASP A 188 -10.06 -0.38 -11.47
C ASP A 188 -11.00 -1.59 -11.38
N ALA A 189 -10.48 -2.67 -10.78
CA ALA A 189 -11.21 -3.92 -10.60
C ALA A 189 -12.53 -3.74 -9.85
N LYS A 190 -12.58 -2.81 -8.87
CA LYS A 190 -13.76 -2.55 -8.05
C LYS A 190 -14.83 -1.84 -8.86
N MET A 191 -14.46 -0.81 -9.61
CA MET A 191 -15.39 -0.12 -10.50
C MET A 191 -15.94 -1.07 -11.56
N ALA A 192 -15.06 -1.88 -12.18
CA ALA A 192 -15.46 -2.85 -13.20
C ALA A 192 -16.40 -3.93 -12.62
N LEU A 193 -16.15 -4.42 -11.41
CA LEU A 193 -17.03 -5.40 -10.76
C LEU A 193 -18.43 -4.82 -10.51
N GLU A 194 -18.53 -3.68 -9.83
CA GLU A 194 -19.82 -3.11 -9.43
C GLU A 194 -20.67 -2.69 -10.64
N LEU A 195 -20.07 -2.32 -11.76
CA LEU A 195 -20.79 -1.98 -12.99
C LEU A 195 -21.29 -3.19 -13.79
N ASN A 196 -20.83 -4.40 -13.48
CA ASN A 196 -21.15 -5.62 -14.24
C ASN A 196 -21.66 -6.75 -13.34
N ARG A 197 -21.90 -6.51 -12.04
CA ARG A 197 -22.14 -7.57 -11.04
C ARG A 197 -23.29 -8.50 -11.41
N ASP A 198 -24.36 -7.96 -11.97
CA ASP A 198 -25.56 -8.69 -12.41
C ASP A 198 -25.38 -9.47 -13.72
N LYS A 199 -24.31 -9.19 -14.47
CA LYS A 199 -24.00 -9.79 -15.78
C LYS A 199 -22.90 -10.85 -15.71
N LEU A 200 -22.13 -10.85 -14.63
CA LEU A 200 -21.04 -11.78 -14.40
C LEU A 200 -21.55 -13.11 -13.85
N SER A 201 -20.83 -14.19 -14.15
CA SER A 201 -21.02 -15.43 -13.39
C SER A 201 -20.52 -15.25 -11.95
N LEU A 202 -21.14 -15.93 -10.98
CA LEU A 202 -20.70 -15.88 -9.57
C LEU A 202 -19.21 -16.26 -9.41
N SER A 203 -18.73 -17.22 -10.19
CA SER A 203 -17.30 -17.59 -10.16
C SER A 203 -16.41 -16.45 -10.60
N LYS A 204 -16.84 -15.69 -11.62
CA LYS A 204 -16.12 -14.51 -12.09
C LYS A 204 -16.17 -13.39 -11.06
N GLU A 205 -17.32 -13.12 -10.45
CA GLU A 205 -17.43 -12.13 -9.37
C GLU A 205 -16.46 -12.44 -8.23
N ARG A 206 -16.45 -13.68 -7.73
CA ARG A 206 -15.51 -14.11 -6.66
C ARG A 206 -14.05 -13.98 -7.07
N GLN A 207 -13.73 -14.28 -8.33
CA GLN A 207 -12.39 -14.06 -8.86
C GLN A 207 -12.01 -12.58 -8.81
N VAL A 208 -12.91 -11.69 -9.24
CA VAL A 208 -12.64 -10.25 -9.27
C VAL A 208 -12.56 -9.67 -7.87
N GLU A 209 -13.39 -10.12 -6.92
CA GLU A 209 -13.27 -9.77 -5.49
C GLU A 209 -11.88 -10.14 -4.96
N ALA A 210 -11.35 -11.31 -5.30
CA ALA A 210 -10.00 -11.72 -4.91
C ALA A 210 -8.93 -10.83 -5.55
N VAL A 211 -9.11 -10.41 -6.81
CA VAL A 211 -8.19 -9.49 -7.47
C VAL A 211 -8.21 -8.10 -6.81
N ILE A 212 -9.38 -7.58 -6.44
CA ILE A 212 -9.51 -6.30 -5.72
C ILE A 212 -8.65 -6.32 -4.44
N VAL A 213 -8.78 -7.38 -3.63
CA VAL A 213 -7.99 -7.53 -2.40
C VAL A 213 -6.48 -7.50 -2.68
N MET A 214 -6.03 -8.17 -3.74
CA MET A 214 -4.63 -8.24 -4.11
C MET A 214 -4.09 -6.91 -4.68
N GLU A 215 -4.90 -6.19 -5.45
CA GLU A 215 -4.55 -4.87 -5.98
C GLU A 215 -4.49 -3.81 -4.86
N GLU A 216 -5.43 -3.83 -3.91
CA GLU A 216 -5.39 -2.99 -2.72
C GLU A 216 -4.13 -3.28 -1.88
N LEU A 217 -3.82 -4.56 -1.65
CA LEU A 217 -2.58 -4.95 -0.97
C LEU A 217 -1.34 -4.44 -1.72
N ALA A 218 -1.26 -4.62 -3.04
CA ALA A 218 -0.13 -4.17 -3.83
C ALA A 218 0.01 -2.64 -3.83
N SER A 219 -1.11 -1.91 -3.87
CA SER A 219 -1.16 -0.46 -3.76
C SER A 219 -0.57 0.01 -2.43
N ASN A 220 -0.95 -0.63 -1.32
CA ASN A 220 -0.40 -0.32 0.00
C ASN A 220 1.12 -0.55 0.05
N TYR A 221 1.64 -1.64 -0.52
CA TYR A 221 3.09 -1.86 -0.62
C TYR A 221 3.80 -0.78 -1.47
N ARG A 222 3.22 -0.38 -2.60
CA ARG A 222 3.78 0.66 -3.47
C ARG A 222 3.80 2.03 -2.79
N GLY A 223 2.76 2.37 -2.03
CA GLY A 223 2.68 3.62 -1.27
C GLY A 223 3.89 3.78 -0.34
N HIS A 224 4.27 2.71 0.35
CA HIS A 224 5.37 2.73 1.31
C HIS A 224 6.77 2.63 0.68
N LYS A 225 6.92 2.08 -0.53
CA LYS A 225 8.23 1.95 -1.22
C LYS A 225 8.98 3.29 -1.33
N LYS A 226 8.24 4.41 -1.44
CA LYS A 226 8.83 5.76 -1.57
C LYS A 226 9.47 6.28 -0.28
N GLN A 227 9.20 5.65 0.86
CA GLN A 227 9.65 6.12 2.17
C GLN A 227 11.01 5.55 2.59
N PHE A 228 11.53 4.55 1.86
CA PHE A 228 12.84 3.95 2.11
C PHE A 228 13.84 4.26 0.99
N ASN A 229 14.69 5.25 1.24
CA ASN A 229 15.86 5.52 0.40
C ASN A 229 16.99 6.13 1.26
N PRO A 230 17.91 5.31 1.80
CA PRO A 230 19.05 5.82 2.59
C PRO A 230 20.11 6.54 1.76
N GLY A 231 19.91 6.66 0.45
CA GLY A 231 20.89 7.19 -0.50
C GLY A 231 21.91 6.14 -0.93
N PRO A 232 22.89 6.53 -1.78
CA PRO A 232 23.96 5.64 -2.20
C PRO A 232 24.81 5.19 -1.01
N PRO A 233 25.40 3.99 -1.06
CA PRO A 233 26.10 3.39 0.07
C PRO A 233 27.28 4.25 0.58
N PRO A 234 27.72 4.03 1.83
CA PRO A 234 28.91 4.67 2.39
C PRO A 234 30.12 4.51 1.46
N GLY A 235 30.89 5.58 1.26
CA GLY A 235 32.11 5.55 0.43
C GLY A 235 31.94 6.03 -1.01
N SER A 236 30.73 6.36 -1.44
CA SER A 236 30.42 6.95 -2.77
C SER A 236 30.82 8.44 -2.92
N GLY A 237 31.55 9.00 -1.95
CA GLY A 237 31.94 10.42 -1.93
C GLY A 237 30.86 11.38 -1.41
N GLY A 238 29.63 10.90 -1.21
CA GLY A 238 28.51 11.65 -0.62
C GLY A 238 28.39 11.51 0.90
N ASP A 239 27.69 12.46 1.53
CA ASP A 239 27.44 12.45 2.98
C ASP A 239 26.32 11.44 3.32
N TRP A 240 26.71 10.29 3.87
CA TRP A 240 25.83 9.18 4.21
C TRP A 240 25.53 9.10 5.72
N PRO A 241 24.29 8.76 6.13
CA PRO A 241 23.10 8.60 5.26
C PRO A 241 22.58 9.96 4.77
N THR A 242 21.84 9.97 3.66
CA THR A 242 21.12 11.17 3.21
C THR A 242 19.96 11.47 4.16
N PRO A 243 19.44 12.72 4.19
CA PRO A 243 18.23 13.02 4.95
C PRO A 243 17.10 12.03 4.59
N PRO A 244 16.37 11.50 5.58
CA PRO A 244 15.24 10.63 5.31
C PRO A 244 14.13 11.40 4.59
N PRO A 245 13.38 10.75 3.69
CA PRO A 245 12.16 11.36 3.13
C PRO A 245 11.21 11.76 4.25
N GLU A 246 10.51 12.88 4.09
CA GLU A 246 9.38 13.22 4.95
C GLU A 246 8.36 12.09 4.87
N TYR A 247 7.99 11.55 6.03
CA TYR A 247 6.93 10.57 6.10
C TYR A 247 5.60 11.26 5.82
N LYS A 248 5.04 11.04 4.63
CA LYS A 248 3.68 11.44 4.28
C LYS A 248 2.76 10.23 4.48
N PRO A 249 1.70 10.33 5.31
CA PRO A 249 0.67 9.30 5.42
C PRO A 249 0.03 8.97 4.06
#